data_AF-A0A9X9F8B3-F1
#
_entry.id   AF-A0A9X9F8B3-F1
#
_cell.length_a   1.000
_cell.length_b   1.000
_cell.length_c   1.000
_cell.angle_alpha   90.00
_cell.angle_beta   90.00
_cell.angle_gamma   90.00
#
_symmetry.space_group_name_H-M   'P 1'
#
loop_
_entity.id
_entity.type
_entity.pdbx_description
1 polymer ?
#
loop_
_entity_poly.entity_id
_entity_poly.type
_entity_poly.pdbx_seq_one_letter_code
_entity_poly.pdbx_strand_id
1 'polypeptide(L)'
;MNSTALWKERFRHFLKEVRTYSKYVFNDHLKFIFVFIIGAGAYYYQQWLQTLTTSFPTALVMAVLIGLVLTAGSIQTLLKEADLVYLLPVEEKLKPYFTKAFLFTFMIQLYIIAIVAAALAPLYFQQMKQTGAGYIWIVLAFVIVKAWNLFVAWEKSFLTDQNIQRADWFIRFILNGLFVYFLVERTSVLFIGGIVLLMVLYLAIMHQMVKGKPLNWEYLISEEGKKMMLLYRIANMF
;
A
#
# COMPACT_ATOMS: atom_id res chain seq x y z
N MET A 1 30.19 -2.73 -9.52
CA MET A 1 29.12 -3.47 -8.83
C MET A 1 27.89 -3.55 -9.73
N ASN A 2 27.32 -4.74 -9.94
CA ASN A 2 26.10 -4.91 -10.71
C ASN A 2 24.88 -4.85 -9.78
N SER A 3 24.21 -3.69 -9.71
CA SER A 3 23.08 -3.44 -8.81
C SER A 3 21.86 -4.33 -9.10
N THR A 4 21.68 -4.77 -10.35
CA THR A 4 20.59 -5.69 -10.71
C THR A 4 20.85 -7.12 -10.21
N ALA A 5 22.11 -7.56 -10.22
CA ALA A 5 22.51 -8.85 -9.66
C ALA A 5 22.33 -8.85 -8.14
N LEU A 6 22.74 -7.76 -7.47
CA LEU A 6 22.54 -7.57 -6.03
C LEU A 6 21.06 -7.64 -5.64
N TRP A 7 20.17 -6.93 -6.36
CA TRP A 7 18.72 -7.02 -6.13
C TRP A 7 18.22 -8.46 -6.26
N LYS A 8 18.61 -9.17 -7.34
CA LYS A 8 18.17 -10.55 -7.58
C LYS A 8 18.62 -11.50 -6.47
N GLU A 9 19.83 -11.31 -5.94
CA GLU A 9 20.32 -12.07 -4.79
C GLU A 9 19.50 -11.77 -3.54
N ARG A 10 19.38 -10.50 -3.14
CA ARG A 10 18.61 -10.06 -1.97
C ARG A 10 17.15 -10.53 -2.03
N PHE A 11 16.53 -10.40 -3.18
CA PHE A 11 15.15 -10.84 -3.42
C PHE A 11 14.98 -12.35 -3.24
N ARG A 12 15.93 -13.17 -3.72
CA ARG A 12 15.89 -14.63 -3.49
C ARG A 12 16.01 -14.99 -2.02
N HIS A 13 16.88 -14.31 -1.28
CA HIS A 13 17.00 -14.51 0.17
C HIS A 13 15.71 -14.13 0.89
N PHE A 14 15.15 -12.96 0.56
CA PHE A 14 13.87 -12.52 1.11
C PHE A 14 12.74 -13.52 0.85
N LEU A 15 12.59 -14.00 -0.39
CA LEU A 15 11.58 -15.01 -0.71
C LEU A 15 11.79 -16.33 0.03
N LYS A 16 13.06 -16.74 0.24
CA LYS A 16 13.38 -17.94 1.03
C LYS A 16 12.95 -17.75 2.48
N GLU A 17 13.23 -16.61 3.09
CA GLU A 17 12.81 -16.29 4.45
C GLU A 17 11.29 -16.27 4.57
N VAL A 18 10.59 -15.49 3.73
CA VAL A 18 9.12 -15.45 3.71
C VAL A 18 8.54 -16.85 3.54
N ARG A 19 9.05 -17.66 2.61
CA ARG A 19 8.57 -19.03 2.43
C ARG A 19 8.78 -19.90 3.66
N THR A 20 9.94 -19.79 4.32
CA THR A 20 10.23 -20.55 5.55
C THR A 20 9.28 -20.13 6.67
N TYR A 21 9.15 -18.83 6.93
CA TYR A 21 8.30 -18.32 8.00
C TYR A 21 6.81 -18.53 7.74
N SER A 22 6.35 -18.38 6.50
CA SER A 22 4.96 -18.66 6.13
C SER A 22 4.54 -20.11 6.37
N LYS A 23 5.47 -21.09 6.38
CA LYS A 23 5.11 -22.48 6.72
C LYS A 23 4.70 -22.64 8.18
N TYR A 24 5.28 -21.86 9.08
CA TYR A 24 4.90 -21.88 10.51
C TYR A 24 3.53 -21.21 10.69
N VAL A 25 3.31 -20.07 10.03
CA VAL A 25 2.03 -19.35 10.04
C VAL A 25 0.90 -20.13 9.39
N PHE A 26 1.15 -20.84 8.28
CA PHE A 26 0.16 -21.67 7.59
C PHE A 26 0.37 -23.15 7.93
N ASN A 27 0.34 -23.49 9.22
CA ASN A 27 0.29 -24.88 9.66
C ASN A 27 -1.06 -25.53 9.31
N ASP A 28 -1.16 -26.87 9.43
CA ASP A 28 -2.35 -27.60 8.96
C ASP A 28 -3.63 -27.22 9.71
N HIS A 29 -3.55 -26.91 11.01
CA HIS A 29 -4.71 -26.49 11.80
C HIS A 29 -5.22 -25.10 11.41
N LEU A 30 -4.32 -24.14 11.16
CA LEU A 30 -4.67 -22.77 10.80
C LEU A 30 -5.34 -22.68 9.43
N LYS A 31 -4.96 -23.54 8.48
CA LYS A 31 -5.63 -23.61 7.17
C LYS A 31 -7.12 -23.93 7.33
N PHE A 32 -7.47 -24.90 8.18
CA PHE A 32 -8.87 -25.23 8.46
C PHE A 32 -9.60 -24.07 9.14
N ILE A 33 -8.95 -23.41 10.11
CA ILE A 33 -9.52 -22.23 10.78
C ILE A 33 -9.84 -21.13 9.76
N PHE A 34 -8.95 -20.84 8.81
CA PHE A 34 -9.22 -19.83 7.78
C PHE A 34 -10.41 -20.19 6.89
N VAL A 35 -10.59 -21.47 6.52
CA VAL A 35 -11.76 -21.89 5.73
C VAL A 35 -13.05 -21.62 6.49
N PHE A 36 -13.11 -21.94 7.78
CA PHE A 36 -14.30 -21.65 8.60
C PHE A 36 -14.52 -20.15 8.79
N ILE A 37 -13.48 -19.37 9.08
CA ILE A 37 -13.60 -17.91 9.25
C ILE A 37 -14.06 -17.25 7.95
N ILE A 38 -13.48 -17.60 6.81
CA ILE A 38 -13.85 -17.04 5.51
C ILE A 38 -15.27 -17.47 5.15
N GLY A 39 -15.63 -18.75 5.34
CA GLY A 39 -16.96 -19.27 5.03
C GLY A 39 -18.05 -18.65 5.89
N ALA A 40 -17.89 -18.69 7.22
CA ALA A 40 -18.82 -18.07 8.16
C ALA A 40 -18.87 -16.55 7.98
N GLY A 41 -17.70 -15.91 7.82
CA GLY A 41 -17.60 -14.48 7.56
C GLY A 41 -18.32 -14.07 6.28
N ALA A 42 -18.16 -14.80 5.18
CA ALA A 42 -18.89 -14.56 3.93
C ALA A 42 -20.40 -14.74 4.09
N TYR A 43 -20.83 -15.79 4.79
CA TYR A 43 -22.25 -16.04 5.07
C TYR A 43 -22.89 -14.89 5.88
N TYR A 44 -22.29 -14.52 7.02
CA TYR A 44 -22.80 -13.43 7.85
C TYR A 44 -22.68 -12.07 7.18
N TYR A 45 -21.62 -11.84 6.40
CA TYR A 45 -21.48 -10.63 5.59
C TYR A 45 -22.62 -10.51 4.58
N GLN A 46 -22.95 -11.59 3.87
CA GLN A 46 -24.07 -11.59 2.92
C GLN A 46 -25.41 -11.33 3.63
N GLN A 47 -25.66 -11.93 4.80
CA GLN A 47 -26.86 -11.65 5.60
C GLN A 47 -26.93 -10.18 6.01
N TRP A 48 -25.82 -9.59 6.45
CA TRP A 48 -25.75 -8.18 6.81
C TRP A 48 -25.99 -7.25 5.60
N LEU A 49 -25.48 -7.61 4.41
CA LEU A 49 -25.74 -6.83 3.19
C LEU A 49 -27.24 -6.76 2.84
N GLN A 50 -28.02 -7.79 3.19
CA GLN A 50 -29.46 -7.82 2.95
C GLN A 50 -30.25 -6.94 3.94
N THR A 51 -29.67 -6.61 5.10
CA THR A 51 -30.31 -5.74 6.10
C THR A 51 -29.95 -4.26 5.92
N LEU A 52 -29.16 -3.92 4.89
CA LEU A 52 -28.76 -2.54 4.61
C LEU A 52 -29.94 -1.68 4.17
N THR A 53 -30.05 -0.52 4.79
CA THR A 53 -30.95 0.55 4.33
C THR A 53 -30.28 1.36 3.22
N THR A 54 -31.10 2.04 2.41
CA THR A 54 -30.61 2.95 1.36
C THR A 54 -29.80 4.13 1.91
N SER A 55 -29.96 4.46 3.20
CA SER A 55 -29.23 5.51 3.90
C SER A 55 -27.84 5.10 4.39
N PHE A 56 -27.45 3.82 4.26
CA PHE A 56 -26.16 3.37 4.76
C PHE A 56 -24.99 4.05 4.00
N PRO A 57 -24.00 4.62 4.71
CA PRO A 57 -22.98 5.49 4.12
C PRO A 57 -21.84 4.72 3.46
N THR A 58 -22.14 3.96 2.41
CA THR A 58 -21.17 3.10 1.69
C THR A 58 -19.96 3.87 1.20
N ALA A 59 -20.14 5.06 0.62
CA ALA A 59 -19.04 5.88 0.12
C ALA A 59 -18.07 6.26 1.24
N LEU A 60 -18.56 6.57 2.44
CA LEU A 60 -17.73 6.91 3.60
C LEU A 60 -16.98 5.69 4.14
N VAL A 61 -17.64 4.53 4.23
CA VAL A 61 -16.99 3.28 4.64
C VAL A 61 -15.88 2.91 3.67
N MET A 62 -16.15 2.96 2.36
CA MET A 62 -15.14 2.71 1.34
C MET A 62 -14.01 3.75 1.39
N ALA A 63 -14.33 5.03 1.59
CA ALA A 63 -13.35 6.10 1.71
C ALA A 63 -12.36 5.86 2.85
N VAL A 64 -12.84 5.43 4.01
CA VAL A 64 -11.98 5.09 5.15
C VAL A 64 -11.15 3.84 4.85
N LEU A 65 -11.78 2.74 4.45
CA LEU A 65 -11.09 1.46 4.27
C LEU A 65 -10.09 1.47 3.11
N ILE A 66 -10.52 1.92 1.92
CA ILE A 66 -9.62 2.05 0.77
C ILE A 66 -8.63 3.18 1.00
N GLY A 67 -9.03 4.30 1.62
CA GLY A 67 -8.13 5.39 1.97
C GLY A 67 -6.97 4.93 2.85
N LEU A 68 -7.22 4.08 3.86
CA LEU A 68 -6.18 3.46 4.68
C LEU A 68 -5.26 2.58 3.85
N VAL A 69 -5.81 1.71 2.99
CA VAL A 69 -5.02 0.82 2.12
C VAL A 69 -4.15 1.61 1.13
N LEU A 70 -4.68 2.68 0.54
CA LEU A 70 -3.95 3.54 -0.39
C LEU A 70 -2.78 4.25 0.31
N THR A 71 -3.02 4.76 1.51
CA THR A 71 -2.04 5.52 2.31
C THR A 71 -0.96 4.63 2.92
N ALA A 72 -1.32 3.42 3.34
CA ALA A 72 -0.42 2.50 4.03
C ALA A 72 0.74 2.01 3.15
N GLY A 73 1.86 1.73 3.78
CA GLY A 73 3.03 1.10 3.15
C GLY A 73 4.18 2.06 2.85
N SER A 74 5.38 1.49 2.83
CA SER A 74 6.63 2.12 2.41
C SER A 74 7.35 1.19 1.43
N ILE A 75 8.26 1.73 0.63
CA ILE A 75 8.98 0.95 -0.39
C ILE A 75 9.85 -0.11 0.27
N GLN A 76 9.71 -1.34 -0.18
CA GLN A 76 10.48 -2.48 0.31
C GLN A 76 11.84 -2.54 -0.40
N THR A 77 12.85 -1.94 0.23
CA THR A 77 14.18 -1.76 -0.37
C THR A 77 15.11 -2.94 -0.14
N LEU A 78 14.83 -3.84 0.80
CA LEU A 78 15.70 -4.96 1.18
C LEU A 78 17.14 -4.57 1.55
N LEU A 79 17.35 -3.31 1.94
CA LEU A 79 18.63 -2.81 2.45
C LEU A 79 18.90 -3.38 3.85
N LYS A 80 20.16 -3.60 4.16
CA LYS A 80 20.63 -4.07 5.47
C LYS A 80 21.56 -3.05 6.12
N GLU A 81 21.72 -3.11 7.44
CA GLU A 81 22.63 -2.22 8.18
C GLU A 81 24.05 -2.24 7.63
N ALA A 82 24.57 -3.43 7.30
CA ALA A 82 25.89 -3.59 6.69
C ALA A 82 26.03 -2.88 5.32
N ASP A 83 24.93 -2.63 4.61
CA ASP A 83 24.96 -2.00 3.29
C ASP A 83 25.32 -0.51 3.36
N LEU A 84 25.13 0.15 4.52
CA LEU A 84 25.41 1.57 4.70
C LEU A 84 26.86 1.92 4.32
N VAL A 85 27.83 1.13 4.78
CA VAL A 85 29.26 1.43 4.56
C VAL A 85 29.69 1.11 3.13
N TYR A 86 29.19 0.01 2.55
CA TYR A 86 29.63 -0.48 1.24
C TYR A 86 28.89 0.15 0.06
N LEU A 87 27.62 0.48 0.22
CA LEU A 87 26.76 0.92 -0.87
C LEU A 87 26.63 2.44 -0.97
N LEU A 88 26.87 3.18 0.13
CA LEU A 88 26.87 4.64 0.16
C LEU A 88 27.82 5.26 -0.89
N PRO A 89 29.08 4.79 -1.07
CA PRO A 89 29.99 5.37 -2.09
C PRO A 89 29.54 5.16 -3.54
N VAL A 90 28.55 4.28 -3.77
CA VAL A 90 28.08 3.89 -5.11
C VAL A 90 26.57 4.09 -5.26
N GLU A 91 25.98 5.00 -4.49
CA GLU A 91 24.54 5.31 -4.48
C GLU A 91 23.98 5.57 -5.89
N GLU A 92 24.67 6.33 -6.72
CA GLU A 92 24.23 6.64 -8.09
C GLU A 92 24.05 5.38 -8.96
N LYS A 93 24.83 4.32 -8.70
CA LYS A 93 24.75 3.04 -9.42
C LYS A 93 23.60 2.15 -8.95
N LEU A 94 22.89 2.53 -7.89
CA LEU A 94 21.75 1.80 -7.32
C LEU A 94 20.40 2.23 -7.88
N LYS A 95 20.32 3.21 -8.78
CA LYS A 95 19.05 3.56 -9.45
C LYS A 95 18.29 2.33 -9.99
N PRO A 96 18.92 1.39 -10.73
CA PRO A 96 18.23 0.19 -11.19
C PRO A 96 17.76 -0.75 -10.07
N TYR A 97 18.44 -0.75 -8.92
CA TYR A 97 18.05 -1.53 -7.74
C TYR A 97 16.77 -0.95 -7.14
N PHE A 98 16.72 0.37 -6.91
CA PHE A 98 15.54 1.03 -6.34
C PHE A 98 14.33 1.01 -7.26
N THR A 99 14.52 1.08 -8.59
CA THR A 99 13.42 0.87 -9.55
C THR A 99 12.80 -0.52 -9.39
N LYS A 100 13.62 -1.56 -9.19
CA LYS A 100 13.12 -2.92 -8.95
C LYS A 100 12.44 -3.07 -7.59
N ALA A 101 12.97 -2.43 -6.55
CA ALA A 101 12.34 -2.36 -5.23
C ALA A 101 10.97 -1.68 -5.28
N PHE A 102 10.86 -0.57 -6.00
CA PHE A 102 9.60 0.13 -6.23
C PHE A 102 8.60 -0.75 -6.96
N LEU A 103 8.99 -1.37 -8.08
CA LEU A 103 8.11 -2.23 -8.87
C LEU A 103 7.63 -3.43 -8.06
N PHE A 104 8.53 -4.08 -7.32
CA PHE A 104 8.17 -5.19 -6.45
C PHE A 104 7.16 -4.77 -5.36
N THR A 105 7.42 -3.64 -4.69
CA THR A 105 6.49 -3.09 -3.70
C THR A 105 5.14 -2.81 -4.33
N PHE A 106 5.14 -2.15 -5.50
CA PHE A 106 3.92 -1.82 -6.22
C PHE A 106 3.11 -3.08 -6.55
N MET A 107 3.74 -4.14 -7.06
CA MET A 107 3.07 -5.42 -7.32
C MET A 107 2.42 -6.01 -6.07
N ILE A 108 3.10 -6.04 -4.92
CA ILE A 108 2.48 -6.49 -3.65
C ILE A 108 1.25 -5.64 -3.32
N GLN A 109 1.37 -4.32 -3.45
CA GLN A 109 0.29 -3.40 -3.14
C GLN A 109 -0.92 -3.57 -4.09
N LEU A 110 -0.70 -3.97 -5.35
CA LEU A 110 -1.80 -4.31 -6.26
C LEU A 110 -2.59 -5.52 -5.77
N TYR A 111 -1.92 -6.56 -5.26
CA TYR A 111 -2.61 -7.72 -4.67
C TYR A 111 -3.45 -7.31 -3.45
N ILE A 112 -2.92 -6.45 -2.58
CA ILE A 112 -3.66 -5.96 -1.40
C ILE A 112 -4.89 -5.16 -1.84
N ILE A 113 -4.74 -4.23 -2.78
CA ILE A 113 -5.86 -3.44 -3.32
C ILE A 113 -6.91 -4.37 -3.96
N ALA A 114 -6.48 -5.35 -4.75
CA ALA A 114 -7.40 -6.29 -5.39
C ALA A 114 -8.22 -7.09 -4.36
N ILE A 115 -7.58 -7.59 -3.29
CA ILE A 115 -8.27 -8.33 -2.23
C ILE A 115 -9.27 -7.44 -1.50
N VAL A 116 -8.86 -6.24 -1.07
CA VAL A 116 -9.75 -5.32 -0.34
C VAL A 116 -10.88 -4.83 -1.23
N ALA A 117 -10.60 -4.48 -2.48
CA ALA A 117 -11.62 -4.10 -3.44
C ALA A 117 -12.57 -5.26 -3.74
N ALA A 118 -12.10 -6.49 -3.86
CA ALA A 118 -12.98 -7.65 -4.03
C ALA A 118 -13.90 -7.87 -2.82
N ALA A 119 -13.37 -7.71 -1.60
CA ALA A 119 -14.15 -7.82 -0.37
C ALA A 119 -15.23 -6.72 -0.24
N LEU A 120 -14.95 -5.51 -0.71
CA LEU A 120 -15.88 -4.38 -0.69
C LEU A 120 -16.83 -4.34 -1.89
N ALA A 121 -16.60 -5.14 -2.93
CA ALA A 121 -17.42 -5.13 -4.14
C ALA A 121 -18.90 -5.46 -3.88
N PRO A 122 -19.26 -6.48 -3.07
CA PRO A 122 -20.67 -6.77 -2.76
C PRO A 122 -21.39 -5.59 -2.09
N LEU A 123 -20.72 -4.89 -1.16
CA LEU A 123 -21.25 -3.70 -0.52
C LEU A 123 -21.52 -2.57 -1.52
N TYR A 124 -20.56 -2.34 -2.43
CA TYR A 124 -20.71 -1.33 -3.48
C TYR A 124 -21.89 -1.66 -4.41
N PHE A 125 -21.99 -2.89 -4.91
CA PHE A 125 -23.03 -3.27 -5.86
C PHE A 125 -24.43 -3.28 -5.23
N GLN A 126 -24.56 -3.72 -3.98
CA GLN A 126 -25.84 -3.74 -3.26
C GLN A 126 -26.43 -2.33 -3.13
N GLN A 127 -25.59 -1.33 -2.83
CA GLN A 127 -26.04 0.02 -2.51
C GLN A 127 -26.08 0.94 -3.74
N MET A 128 -25.09 0.87 -4.62
CA MET A 128 -24.95 1.80 -5.76
C MET A 128 -25.70 1.33 -7.02
N LYS A 129 -26.18 0.08 -7.05
CA LYS A 129 -26.92 -0.53 -8.17
C LYS A 129 -26.22 -0.32 -9.54
N GLN A 130 -24.91 -0.55 -9.57
CA GLN A 130 -24.06 -0.29 -10.75
C GLN A 130 -23.64 -1.56 -11.46
N THR A 131 -23.18 -1.39 -12.69
CA THR A 131 -22.59 -2.46 -13.50
C THR A 131 -21.16 -2.77 -13.05
N GLY A 132 -20.73 -4.01 -13.30
CA GLY A 132 -19.37 -4.46 -13.00
C GLY A 132 -18.29 -3.64 -13.72
N ALA A 133 -18.55 -3.17 -14.94
CA ALA A 133 -17.61 -2.35 -15.71
C ALA A 133 -17.28 -1.02 -15.01
N GLY A 134 -18.26 -0.34 -14.41
CA GLY A 134 -18.02 0.88 -13.66
C GLY A 134 -17.10 0.65 -12.45
N TYR A 135 -17.27 -0.49 -11.77
CA TYR A 135 -16.43 -0.85 -10.63
C TYR A 135 -14.97 -1.11 -11.03
N ILE A 136 -14.73 -1.74 -12.19
CA ILE A 136 -13.38 -1.96 -12.70
C ILE A 136 -12.64 -0.62 -12.89
N TRP A 137 -13.31 0.40 -13.43
CA TRP A 137 -12.72 1.74 -13.58
C TRP A 137 -12.37 2.38 -12.22
N ILE A 138 -13.21 2.19 -11.21
CA ILE A 138 -12.92 2.64 -9.84
C ILE A 138 -11.67 1.94 -9.28
N VAL A 139 -11.56 0.63 -9.46
CA VAL A 139 -10.38 -0.14 -9.01
C VAL A 139 -9.13 0.30 -9.77
N LEU A 140 -9.21 0.56 -11.07
CA LEU A 140 -8.09 1.10 -11.85
C LEU A 140 -7.67 2.49 -11.35
N ALA A 141 -8.61 3.34 -10.96
CA ALA A 141 -8.30 4.63 -10.34
C ALA A 141 -7.56 4.44 -8.99
N PHE A 142 -7.95 3.47 -8.17
CA PHE A 142 -7.23 3.13 -6.94
C PHE A 142 -5.78 2.69 -7.21
N VAL A 143 -5.56 1.94 -8.29
CA VAL A 143 -4.21 1.53 -8.72
C VAL A 143 -3.33 2.73 -9.06
N ILE A 144 -3.87 3.70 -9.80
CA ILE A 144 -3.16 4.95 -10.15
C ILE A 144 -2.83 5.75 -8.89
N VAL A 145 -3.81 5.94 -8.00
CA VAL A 145 -3.60 6.65 -6.73
C VAL A 145 -2.60 5.90 -5.85
N LYS A 146 -2.54 4.57 -5.91
CA LYS A 146 -1.52 3.80 -5.18
C LYS A 146 -0.11 4.06 -5.70
N ALA A 147 0.06 4.12 -7.02
CA ALA A 147 1.35 4.48 -7.61
C ALA A 147 1.78 5.87 -7.11
N TRP A 148 0.88 6.86 -7.15
CA TRP A 148 1.12 8.20 -6.59
C TRP A 148 1.54 8.15 -5.11
N ASN A 149 0.83 7.38 -4.28
CA ASN A 149 1.16 7.21 -2.87
C ASN A 149 2.57 6.61 -2.67
N LEU A 150 2.98 5.63 -3.48
CA LEU A 150 4.33 5.08 -3.40
C LEU A 150 5.40 6.07 -3.87
N PHE A 151 5.13 6.88 -4.90
CA PHE A 151 6.04 7.95 -5.31
C PHE A 151 6.24 8.98 -4.22
N VAL A 152 5.17 9.43 -3.57
CA VAL A 152 5.27 10.34 -2.43
C VAL A 152 6.02 9.68 -1.27
N ALA A 153 5.76 8.39 -0.99
CA ALA A 153 6.49 7.65 0.04
C ALA A 153 8.00 7.54 -0.28
N TRP A 154 8.37 7.46 -1.57
CA TRP A 154 9.75 7.51 -2.02
C TRP A 154 10.39 8.86 -1.75
N GLU A 155 9.76 9.96 -2.20
CA GLU A 155 10.25 11.32 -1.96
C GLU A 155 10.40 11.59 -0.46
N LYS A 156 9.39 11.19 0.33
CA LYS A 156 9.44 11.28 1.80
C LYS A 156 10.65 10.57 2.41
N SER A 157 11.14 9.49 1.79
CA SER A 157 12.28 8.73 2.33
C SER A 157 13.60 9.52 2.36
N PHE A 158 13.69 10.66 1.68
CA PHE A 158 14.82 11.58 1.74
C PHE A 158 14.70 12.61 2.88
N LEU A 159 13.57 12.64 3.60
CA LEU A 159 13.29 13.58 4.67
C LEU A 159 13.47 12.92 6.04
N THR A 160 14.26 13.56 6.91
CA THR A 160 14.61 13.02 8.24
C THR A 160 13.60 13.39 9.33
N ASP A 161 12.80 14.45 9.14
CA ASP A 161 11.92 15.00 10.17
C ASP A 161 10.69 14.10 10.44
N GLN A 162 10.55 13.66 11.69
CA GLN A 162 9.46 12.79 12.14
C GLN A 162 8.08 13.49 12.12
N ASN A 163 8.02 14.81 12.30
CA ASN A 163 6.78 15.57 12.22
C ASN A 163 6.26 15.60 10.78
N ILE A 164 7.17 15.80 9.82
CA ILE A 164 6.85 15.72 8.39
C ILE A 164 6.33 14.34 8.02
N GLN A 165 6.89 13.27 8.60
CA GLN A 165 6.42 11.91 8.32
C GLN A 165 4.99 11.65 8.80
N ARG A 166 4.62 12.14 9.99
CA ARG A 166 3.24 12.01 10.50
C ARG A 166 2.28 12.86 9.69
N ALA A 167 2.65 14.12 9.43
CA ALA A 167 1.85 15.04 8.63
C ALA A 167 1.61 14.47 7.21
N ASP A 168 2.62 13.92 6.55
CA ASP A 168 2.48 13.28 5.23
C ASP A 168 1.42 12.19 5.24
N TRP A 169 1.47 11.31 6.25
CA TRP A 169 0.51 10.22 6.35
C TRP A 169 -0.93 10.75 6.50
N PHE A 170 -1.15 11.74 7.37
CA PHE A 170 -2.49 12.34 7.57
C PHE A 170 -2.99 13.06 6.32
N ILE A 171 -2.14 13.86 5.66
CA ILE A 171 -2.51 14.60 4.45
C ILE A 171 -2.91 13.62 3.35
N ARG A 172 -2.09 12.58 3.11
CA ARG A 172 -2.39 11.55 2.12
C ARG A 172 -3.64 10.76 2.46
N PHE A 173 -3.86 10.44 3.74
CA PHE A 173 -5.07 9.75 4.18
C PHE A 173 -6.33 10.56 3.87
N ILE A 174 -6.31 11.86 4.16
CA ILE A 174 -7.42 12.76 3.85
C ILE A 174 -7.62 12.88 2.33
N LEU A 175 -6.55 13.12 1.55
CA LEU A 175 -6.64 13.22 0.09
C LEU A 175 -7.17 11.92 -0.55
N ASN A 176 -6.65 10.76 -0.12
CA ASN A 176 -7.10 9.46 -0.60
C ASN A 176 -8.55 9.20 -0.20
N GLY A 177 -8.94 9.50 1.04
CA GLY A 177 -10.31 9.34 1.53
C GLY A 177 -11.30 10.21 0.75
N LEU A 178 -10.99 11.49 0.55
CA LEU A 178 -11.82 12.41 -0.25
C LEU A 178 -11.91 11.95 -1.71
N PHE A 179 -10.78 11.52 -2.30
CA PHE A 179 -10.77 10.98 -3.67
C PHE A 179 -11.70 9.77 -3.80
N VAL A 180 -11.57 8.79 -2.90
CA VAL A 180 -12.41 7.58 -2.89
C VAL A 180 -13.87 7.94 -2.65
N TYR A 181 -14.16 8.82 -1.69
CA TYR A 181 -15.52 9.25 -1.39
C TYR A 181 -16.21 9.85 -2.62
N PHE A 182 -15.61 10.87 -3.25
CA PHE A 182 -16.20 11.51 -4.42
C PHE A 182 -16.28 10.58 -5.63
N LEU A 183 -15.33 9.67 -5.78
CA LEU A 183 -15.34 8.67 -6.85
C LEU A 183 -16.48 7.66 -6.67
N VAL A 184 -16.73 7.19 -5.45
CA VAL A 184 -17.80 6.22 -5.13
C VAL A 184 -19.18 6.88 -5.13
N GLU A 185 -19.31 8.07 -4.54
CA GLU A 185 -20.56 8.84 -4.49
C GLU A 185 -20.96 9.39 -5.87
N ARG A 186 -19.98 9.56 -6.77
CA ARG A 186 -20.14 10.11 -8.13
C ARG A 186 -20.74 11.51 -8.16
N THR A 187 -20.43 12.32 -7.15
CA THR A 187 -21.00 13.67 -6.98
C THR A 187 -20.78 14.57 -8.19
N SER A 188 -19.52 14.80 -8.59
CA SER A 188 -19.17 15.58 -9.78
C SER A 188 -17.71 15.37 -10.16
N VAL A 189 -17.43 15.35 -11.47
CA VAL A 189 -16.08 15.26 -12.02
C VAL A 189 -15.20 16.44 -11.56
N LEU A 190 -15.81 17.60 -11.26
CA LEU A 190 -15.09 18.77 -10.76
C LEU A 190 -14.44 18.52 -9.39
N PHE A 191 -15.14 17.86 -8.47
CA PHE A 191 -14.57 17.54 -7.15
C PHE A 191 -13.43 16.54 -7.26
N ILE A 192 -13.60 15.50 -8.09
CA ILE A 192 -12.56 14.51 -8.36
C ILE A 192 -11.33 15.21 -8.98
N GLY A 193 -11.54 16.05 -10.00
CA GLY A 193 -10.48 16.84 -10.63
C GLY A 193 -9.76 17.77 -9.66
N GLY A 194 -10.49 18.42 -8.75
CA GLY A 194 -9.92 19.24 -7.70
C GLY A 194 -9.02 18.46 -6.75
N ILE A 195 -9.44 17.28 -6.30
CA ILE A 195 -8.60 16.42 -5.45
C ILE A 195 -7.37 15.91 -6.20
N VAL A 196 -7.51 15.51 -7.48
CA VAL A 196 -6.37 15.10 -8.32
C VAL A 196 -5.38 16.26 -8.48
N LEU A 197 -5.86 17.48 -8.68
CA LEU A 197 -5.00 18.66 -8.74
C LEU A 197 -4.23 18.85 -7.42
N LEU A 198 -4.91 18.74 -6.27
CA LEU A 198 -4.25 18.82 -4.96
C LEU A 198 -3.19 17.72 -4.78
N MET A 199 -3.46 16.49 -5.23
CA MET A 199 -2.49 15.39 -5.22
C MET A 199 -1.26 15.70 -6.09
N VAL A 200 -1.45 16.27 -7.29
CA VAL A 200 -0.36 16.66 -8.17
C VAL A 200 0.47 17.79 -7.56
N LEU A 201 -0.18 18.82 -7.02
CA LEU A 201 0.49 19.94 -6.35
C LEU A 201 1.28 19.45 -5.13
N TYR A 202 0.70 18.56 -4.33
CA TYR A 202 1.38 17.98 -3.18
C TYR A 202 2.63 17.20 -3.57
N LEU A 203 2.56 16.38 -4.64
CA LEU A 203 3.73 15.68 -5.17
C LEU A 203 4.80 16.67 -5.67
N ALA A 204 4.41 17.75 -6.35
CA ALA A 204 5.34 18.77 -6.82
C ALA A 204 6.05 19.47 -5.66
N ILE A 205 5.34 19.80 -4.58
CA ILE A 205 5.91 20.37 -3.36
C ILE A 205 6.91 19.38 -2.74
N MET A 206 6.54 18.11 -2.58
CA MET A 206 7.43 17.09 -2.02
C MET A 206 8.69 16.91 -2.85
N HIS A 207 8.56 16.82 -4.18
CA HIS A 207 9.69 16.71 -5.09
C HIS A 207 10.64 17.91 -4.96
N GLN A 208 10.09 19.13 -4.86
CA GLN A 208 10.89 20.34 -4.66
C GLN A 208 11.62 20.35 -3.31
N MET A 209 10.99 19.84 -2.25
CA MET A 209 11.60 19.74 -0.91
C MET A 209 12.74 18.72 -0.83
N VAL A 210 12.74 17.73 -1.72
CA VAL A 210 13.70 16.61 -1.74
C VAL A 210 14.82 16.82 -2.75
N LYS A 211 14.61 17.66 -3.76
CA LYS A 211 15.59 17.95 -4.80
C LYS A 211 16.96 18.29 -4.22
N GLY A 212 17.98 17.49 -4.58
CA GLY A 212 19.37 17.67 -4.15
C GLY A 212 19.70 17.14 -2.76
N LYS A 213 18.75 16.55 -2.03
CA LYS A 213 19.03 15.86 -0.76
C LYS A 213 19.57 14.45 -1.01
N PRO A 214 20.56 14.00 -0.22
CA PRO A 214 21.05 12.62 -0.29
C PRO A 214 19.99 11.64 0.23
N LEU A 215 20.08 10.38 -0.17
CA LEU A 215 19.20 9.33 0.34
C LEU A 215 19.39 9.16 1.85
N ASN A 216 18.29 9.09 2.61
CA ASN A 216 18.37 8.77 4.03
C ASN A 216 18.45 7.26 4.23
N TRP A 217 19.67 6.73 4.20
CA TRP A 217 19.96 5.30 4.36
C TRP A 217 19.49 4.74 5.69
N GLU A 218 19.72 5.45 6.79
CA GLU A 218 19.30 5.03 8.13
C GLU A 218 17.78 4.86 8.20
N TYR A 219 17.03 5.82 7.65
CA TYR A 219 15.59 5.74 7.57
C TYR A 219 15.13 4.50 6.79
N LEU A 220 15.67 4.28 5.59
CA LEU A 220 15.30 3.13 4.76
C LEU A 220 15.63 1.79 5.44
N ILE A 221 16.81 1.67 6.04
CA ILE A 221 17.23 0.46 6.76
C ILE A 221 16.32 0.23 7.98
N SER A 222 15.98 1.30 8.72
CA SER A 222 15.07 1.19 9.87
C SER A 222 13.66 0.72 9.47
N GLU A 223 13.15 1.16 8.31
CA GLU A 223 11.86 0.74 7.77
C GLU A 223 11.88 -0.74 7.36
N GLU A 224 12.96 -1.21 6.74
CA GLU A 224 13.14 -2.64 6.44
C GLU A 224 13.23 -3.49 7.72
N GLY A 225 13.96 -3.00 8.73
CA GLY A 225 14.04 -3.62 10.05
C GLY A 225 12.67 -3.79 10.71
N LYS A 226 11.82 -2.76 10.68
CA LYS A 226 10.44 -2.82 11.20
C LYS A 226 9.59 -3.88 10.47
N LYS A 227 9.69 -3.93 9.13
CA LYS A 227 8.95 -4.92 8.32
C LYS A 227 9.41 -6.35 8.64
N MET A 228 10.71 -6.56 8.78
CA MET A 228 11.26 -7.87 9.10
C MET A 228 10.90 -8.31 10.52
N MET A 229 10.96 -7.41 11.49
CA MET A 229 10.55 -7.68 12.87
C MET A 229 9.06 -8.07 12.95
N LEU A 230 8.20 -7.42 12.15
CA LEU A 230 6.79 -7.81 12.05
C LEU A 230 6.64 -9.24 11.51
N LEU A 231 7.37 -9.61 10.45
CA LEU A 231 7.35 -10.97 9.91
C LEU A 231 7.75 -12.00 10.98
N TYR A 232 8.83 -11.75 11.71
CA TYR A 232 9.32 -12.66 12.76
C TYR A 232 8.34 -12.74 13.93
N ARG A 233 7.75 -11.62 14.34
CA ARG A 233 6.74 -11.60 15.41
C ARG A 233 5.51 -12.42 15.03
N ILE A 234 5.02 -12.26 13.80
CA ILE A 234 3.88 -13.05 13.29
C ILE A 234 4.25 -14.53 13.28
N ALA A 235 5.44 -14.89 12.78
CA ALA A 235 5.86 -16.28 12.74
C ALA A 235 6.03 -16.92 14.13
N ASN A 236 6.46 -16.16 15.14
CA ASN A 236 6.64 -16.63 16.51
C ASN A 236 5.31 -16.75 17.31
N MET A 237 4.19 -16.26 16.76
CA MET A 237 2.86 -16.40 17.38
C MET A 237 2.19 -17.74 17.08
N PHE A 238 2.74 -18.54 16.18
CA PHE A 238 2.18 -19.82 15.70
C PHE A 238 3.14 -20.98 15.94
#